data_AF-A0A8X7V6B6-F1
#
_entry.id   AF-A0A8X7V6B6-F1
#
_cell.length_a   1.000
_cell.length_b   1.000
_cell.length_c   1.000
_cell.angle_alpha   90.00
_cell.angle_beta   90.00
_cell.angle_gamma   90.00
#
_symmetry.space_group_name_H-M   'P 1'
#
loop_
_entity.id
_entity.type
_entity.pdbx_description
1 polymer ?
#
loop_
_entity_poly.entity_id
_entity_poly.type
_entity_poly.pdbx_seq_one_letter_code
_entity_poly.pdbx_strand_id
1 'polypeptide(L)' 'MDLDLALRLEKPASPTDDNTPEYKAVHEKWERSNRMGLMIVKDTIPETFRGGEEINDLKQFLAEMDLHFAREIRRK' A
#
# COMPACT_ATOMS: atom_id res chain seq x y z
N MET A 1 -2.63 -16.57 -1.58
CA MET A 1 -2.00 -15.37 -1.00
C MET A 1 -3.08 -14.32 -0.92
N ASP A 2 -3.31 -13.75 0.26
CA ASP A 2 -4.30 -12.70 0.46
C ASP A 2 -3.66 -11.35 0.08
N LEU A 3 -3.49 -11.13 -1.24
CA LEU A 3 -2.76 -9.97 -1.77
C LEU A 3 -3.49 -8.63 -1.57
N ASP A 4 -4.78 -8.69 -1.28
CA ASP A 4 -5.64 -7.53 -1.05
C ASP A 4 -5.79 -7.18 0.43
N LEU A 5 -5.12 -7.88 1.34
CA LEU A 5 -5.23 -7.64 2.78
C LEU A 5 -4.82 -6.20 3.15
N ALA A 6 -3.75 -5.69 2.54
CA ALA A 6 -3.29 -4.31 2.72
C ALA A 6 -4.26 -3.26 2.15
N LEU A 7 -5.14 -3.66 1.23
CA LEU A 7 -6.18 -2.78 0.67
C LEU A 7 -7.44 -2.76 1.56
N ARG A 8 -7.76 -3.89 2.20
CA ARG A 8 -8.97 -4.06 3.02
C ARG A 8 -8.81 -3.56 4.45
N LEU A 9 -7.64 -3.73 5.04
CA LEU A 9 -7.37 -3.38 6.42
C LEU A 9 -6.53 -2.11 6.50
N GLU A 10 -6.84 -1.28 7.50
CA GLU A 10 -5.96 -0.17 7.88
C GLU A 10 -4.59 -0.69 8.32
N LYS A 11 -3.56 0.15 8.13
CA LYS A 11 -2.19 -0.19 8.51
C LYS A 11 -2.13 -0.55 10.00
N PRO A 12 -1.79 -1.80 10.35
CA PRO A 12 -1.63 -2.19 11.74
C PRO A 12 -0.43 -1.46 12.36
N ALA A 13 -0.50 -1.21 13.66
CA ALA A 13 0.67 -0.75 14.41
C ALA A 13 1.77 -1.82 14.39
N SER A 14 3.03 -1.40 14.53
CA SER A 14 4.14 -2.33 14.64
C SER A 14 3.94 -3.24 15.86
N PRO A 15 4.08 -4.56 15.70
CA PRO A 15 3.83 -5.50 16.78
C PRO A 15 4.89 -5.36 17.86
N THR A 16 4.44 -5.44 19.11
CA THR A 16 5.29 -5.55 20.30
C THR A 16 5.37 -7.00 20.77
N ASP A 17 6.33 -7.29 21.66
CA ASP A 17 6.52 -8.64 22.20
C ASP A 17 5.27 -9.15 22.93
N ASP A 18 4.52 -8.25 23.56
CA ASP A 18 3.28 -8.54 24.31
C ASP A 18 2.07 -8.86 23.42
N ASN A 19 2.15 -8.63 22.11
CA ASN A 19 1.02 -8.92 21.22
C ASN A 19 0.79 -10.42 21.04
N THR A 20 -0.48 -10.78 20.84
CA THR A 20 -0.87 -12.19 20.65
C THR A 20 -0.27 -12.78 19.36
N PRO A 21 -0.03 -14.10 19.32
CA PRO A 21 0.43 -14.77 18.09
C PRO A 21 -0.47 -14.50 16.89
N GLU A 22 -1.78 -14.38 17.10
CA GLU A 22 -2.76 -14.10 16.05
C GLU A 22 -2.57 -12.69 15.48
N TYR A 23 -2.32 -11.69 16.34
CA TYR A 23 -2.05 -10.33 15.88
C TYR A 23 -0.77 -10.26 15.05
N LYS A 24 0.31 -10.90 15.53
CA LYS A 24 1.59 -10.96 14.81
C LYS A 24 1.41 -11.63 13.44
N ALA A 25 0.64 -12.71 13.36
CA ALA A 25 0.33 -13.38 12.09
C ALA A 25 -0.49 -12.50 11.12
N VAL A 26 -1.46 -11.72 11.62
CA VAL A 26 -2.22 -10.77 10.79
C VAL A 26 -1.32 -9.64 10.30
N HIS A 27 -0.48 -9.08 11.17
CA HIS A 27 0.49 -8.04 10.80
C HIS A 27 1.45 -8.53 9.71
N GLU A 28 2.04 -9.73 9.85
CA GLU A 28 2.93 -10.30 8.82
C GLU A 28 2.24 -10.50 7.48
N LYS A 29 0.98 -10.98 7.49
CA LYS A 29 0.20 -11.13 6.26
C LYS A 29 -0.06 -9.77 5.61
N TRP A 30 -0.39 -8.75 6.41
CA TRP A 30 -0.62 -7.40 5.92
C TRP A 30 0.64 -6.81 5.29
N GLU A 31 1.79 -6.90 5.99
CA GLU A 31 3.09 -6.43 5.50
C GLU A 31 3.50 -7.11 4.19
N ARG A 32 3.29 -8.43 4.10
CA ARG A 32 3.57 -9.18 2.87
C ARG A 32 2.68 -8.72 1.71
N SER A 33 1.38 -8.56 1.95
CA SER A 33 0.43 -8.05 0.96
C SER A 33 0.81 -6.64 0.50
N ASN A 34 1.14 -5.75 1.44
CA ASN A 34 1.58 -4.39 1.18
C ASN A 34 2.84 -4.35 0.31
N ARG A 35 3.89 -5.07 0.70
CA ARG A 35 5.16 -5.13 -0.04
C ARG A 35 4.98 -5.70 -1.44
N MET A 36 4.21 -6.78 -1.58
CA MET A 36 3.97 -7.40 -2.89
C MET A 36 3.16 -6.48 -3.79
N GLY A 37 2.11 -5.85 -3.29
CA GLY A 37 1.31 -4.93 -4.08
C GLY A 37 2.12 -3.70 -4.51
N LEU A 38 2.94 -3.13 -3.62
CA LEU A 38 3.84 -2.02 -3.98
C LEU A 38 4.83 -2.44 -5.07
N MET A 39 5.39 -3.64 -4.99
CA MET A 39 6.28 -4.16 -6.03
C MET A 39 5.55 -4.28 -7.38
N ILE A 40 4.34 -4.83 -7.40
CA ILE A 40 3.54 -4.97 -8.64
C ILE A 40 3.22 -3.59 -9.22
N VAL A 41 2.74 -2.65 -8.41
CA VAL A 41 2.35 -1.32 -8.89
C VAL A 41 3.58 -0.53 -9.35
N LYS A 42 4.70 -0.59 -8.61
CA LYS A 42 5.96 0.04 -9.03
C LYS A 42 6.57 -0.63 -10.26
N ASP A 43 6.32 -1.91 -10.52
CA ASP A 43 6.82 -2.55 -11.75
C ASP A 43 5.93 -2.23 -12.97
N THR A 44 4.61 -2.16 -12.76
CA THR A 44 3.63 -1.99 -13.84
C THR A 44 3.39 -0.55 -14.26
N ILE A 45 3.55 0.41 -13.34
CA ILE A 45 3.28 1.83 -13.61
C ILE A 45 4.58 2.57 -13.86
N PRO A 46 4.73 3.35 -14.95
CA PRO A 46 5.92 4.15 -15.19
C PRO A 46 6.15 5.21 -14.11
N GLU A 47 7.42 5.51 -13.79
CA GLU A 47 7.81 6.46 -12.74
C GLU A 47 7.13 7.83 -12.84
N THR A 48 6.90 8.31 -14.06
CA THR A 48 6.23 9.59 -14.32
C THR A 48 4.83 9.69 -13.72
N PHE A 49 4.18 8.56 -13.44
CA PHE A 49 2.82 8.48 -12.89
C PHE A 49 2.80 8.06 -11.41
N ARG A 50 3.95 7.75 -10.79
CA ARG A 50 4.01 7.22 -9.42
C ARG A 50 3.86 8.28 -8.33
N GLY A 51 3.78 9.57 -8.68
CA GLY A 51 3.86 10.67 -7.71
C GLY A 51 5.30 10.91 -7.24
N GLY A 52 5.47 11.81 -6.26
CA GLY A 52 6.79 12.28 -5.82
C GLY A 52 7.30 11.72 -4.49
N GLU A 53 6.47 11.06 -3.69
CA GLU A 53 6.88 10.53 -2.37
C GLU A 53 7.15 9.02 -2.41
N GLU A 54 8.12 8.58 -1.60
CA GLU A 54 8.35 7.17 -1.30
C GLU A 54 7.24 6.64 -0.40
N ILE A 55 6.13 6.24 -1.01
CA ILE A 55 5.01 5.68 -0.27
C ILE A 55 5.31 4.21 0.04
N ASN A 56 5.29 3.89 1.33
CA ASN A 56 5.50 2.55 1.88
C ASN A 56 4.19 1.84 2.25
N ASP A 57 3.05 2.46 1.93
CA ASP A 57 1.70 1.92 2.11
C ASP A 57 0.99 1.83 0.75
N LEU A 58 0.59 0.64 0.35
CA LEU A 58 -0.05 0.37 -0.94
C LEU A 58 -1.37 1.13 -1.12
N LYS A 59 -2.18 1.20 -0.05
CA LYS A 59 -3.50 1.84 -0.10
C LYS A 59 -3.34 3.34 -0.28
N GLN A 60 -2.40 3.95 0.43
CA GLN A 60 -2.04 5.36 0.25
C GLN A 60 -1.47 5.62 -1.15
N PHE A 61 -0.60 4.73 -1.65
CA PHE A 61 -0.01 4.88 -2.99
C PHE A 61 -1.10 4.99 -4.07
N LEU A 62 -2.08 4.08 -4.02
CA LEU A 62 -3.18 4.09 -4.98
C LEU A 62 -4.06 5.34 -4.84
N ALA A 63 -4.31 5.81 -3.61
CA ALA A 63 -5.08 7.03 -3.38
C ALA A 63 -4.38 8.29 -3.93
N GLU A 64 -3.06 8.39 -3.78
CA GLU A 64 -2.28 9.49 -4.34
C GLU A 64 -2.24 9.46 -5.86
N MET A 65 -2.14 8.26 -6.44
CA MET A 65 -2.22 8.07 -7.87
C MET A 65 -3.59 8.50 -8.43
N ASP A 66 -4.69 8.11 -7.78
CA ASP A 66 -6.04 8.56 -8.15
C ASP A 66 -6.17 10.08 -8.09
N LEU A 67 -5.61 10.71 -7.06
CA LEU A 67 -5.58 12.16 -6.91
C LEU A 67 -4.74 12.84 -8.00
N HIS A 68 -3.60 12.27 -8.37
CA HIS A 68 -2.76 12.76 -9.45
C HIS A 68 -3.51 12.73 -10.78
N PHE A 69 -4.15 11.62 -11.12
CA PHE A 69 -4.95 11.51 -12.34
C PHE A 69 -6.15 12.47 -12.33
N ALA A 70 -6.86 12.60 -11.21
CA ALA A 70 -7.97 13.55 -11.09
C ALA A 70 -7.52 15.00 -11.29
N ARG A 71 -6.31 15.37 -10.85
CA ARG A 71 -5.74 16.72 -11.07
C ARG A 71 -5.36 16.94 -12.52
N GLU A 72 -4.72 15.97 -13.17
CA GLU A 72 -4.32 16.07 -14.58
C GLU A 72 -5.52 16.14 -15.53
N ILE A 73 -6.64 15.47 -15.22
CA ILE A 73 -7.88 15.57 -15.99
C ILE A 73 -8.50 16.97 -15.86
N ARG A 74 -8.47 17.59 -14.67
CA ARG A 74 -9.05 18.93 -14.42
C ARG A 74 -8.23 20.09 -15.01
N ARG A 75 -6.99 19.84 -15.46
CA ARG A 75 -6.14 20.84 -16.12
C ARG A 75 -6.41 20.96 -17.62
N LYS A 76 -7.13 20.01 -18.22
CA LYS A 76 -7.58 20.05 -19.62
C LYS A 76 -8.96 20.66 -19.72
#